data_AF-A0AAV4XPP0-F1
#
_entry.id   AF-A0AAV4XPP0-F1
#
_cell.length_a   1.000
_cell.length_b   1.000
_cell.length_c   1.000
_cell.angle_alpha   90.00
_cell.angle_beta   90.00
_cell.angle_gamma   90.00
#
_symmetry.space_group_name_H-M   'P 1'
#
loop_
_entity.id
_entity.type
_entity.pdbx_description
1 polymer ?
#
loop_
_entity_poly.entity_id
_entity_poly.type
_entity_poly.pdbx_seq_one_letter_code
_entity_poly.pdbx_strand_id
1 'polypeptide(L)'
;MLLIIFTFHLLLIIEKYSTETVSQNYEADIVAIFVSESELQLNVQSLQAAVTLAVDDVNKLYPNIKFNLKLKNDSKTCFNNNAGVLAAEEYYLSRVTAFIGPACSRALDPVGRMASHWNVPIYTAGGIDTLFSAKNIFNTLTRISFSIDQVTKFLLNWQHIAIFVDESESSETILRRSFSETVRDSNYQIYPIYKEFLSSSLPNYKRMLLDASKGARAITEDIRINENGDREADYTLNDMDPDTANCNFFGSRQLYDKSENREINWAGNIGPPLDVPHCGFTGNAPECLPTGAATTLNIILPILFAVIMFITVIGIFAYRKIALEAKLADHWWKIEWSDLEFIDESHLGSSASFSRSHNRSTPTTVKVQTTVSLRKLHDSDLIVAYNVINNSLFLSNDYS
;
A
#
# COMPACT_ATOMS: atom_id res chain seq x y z
N MET A 1 -0.39 -2.33 -58.97
CA MET A 1 0.01 -1.08 -58.27
C MET A 1 -1.18 -0.40 -57.60
N LEU A 2 -2.28 -0.12 -58.31
CA LEU A 2 -3.50 0.50 -57.75
C LEU A 2 -4.17 -0.27 -56.60
N LEU A 3 -4.21 -1.62 -56.67
CA LEU A 3 -4.82 -2.45 -55.62
C LEU A 3 -4.06 -2.37 -54.28
N ILE A 4 -2.72 -2.26 -54.34
CA ILE A 4 -1.86 -2.18 -53.16
C ILE A 4 -2.03 -0.82 -52.47
N ILE A 5 -2.17 0.25 -53.25
CA ILE A 5 -2.44 1.61 -52.73
C ILE A 5 -3.81 1.65 -52.05
N PHE A 6 -4.81 0.99 -52.64
CA PHE A 6 -6.17 0.95 -52.08
C PHE A 6 -6.23 0.15 -50.77
N THR A 7 -5.52 -0.99 -50.69
CA THR A 7 -5.43 -1.77 -49.44
C THR A 7 -4.64 -1.04 -48.37
N PHE A 8 -3.62 -0.27 -48.73
CA PHE A 8 -2.82 0.50 -47.78
C PHE A 8 -3.61 1.71 -47.23
N HIS A 9 -4.39 2.39 -48.06
CA HIS A 9 -5.32 3.42 -47.59
C HIS A 9 -6.47 2.87 -46.76
N LEU A 10 -7.02 1.70 -47.11
CA LEU A 10 -8.05 1.06 -46.30
C LEU A 10 -7.49 0.61 -44.93
N LEU A 11 -6.26 0.10 -44.89
CA LEU A 11 -5.56 -0.24 -43.63
C LEU A 11 -5.29 1.00 -42.78
N LEU A 12 -4.82 2.10 -43.37
CA LEU A 12 -4.62 3.36 -42.64
C LEU A 12 -5.94 3.97 -42.15
N ILE A 13 -7.03 3.81 -42.91
CA ILE A 13 -8.36 4.25 -42.49
C ILE A 13 -8.87 3.35 -41.35
N ILE A 14 -8.70 2.02 -41.42
CA ILE A 14 -9.09 1.09 -40.36
C ILE A 14 -8.24 1.32 -39.09
N GLU A 15 -6.94 1.56 -39.22
CA GLU A 15 -6.01 1.86 -38.11
C GLU A 15 -6.34 3.21 -37.46
N LYS A 16 -6.72 4.22 -38.27
CA LYS A 16 -7.22 5.52 -37.79
C LYS A 16 -8.61 5.44 -37.16
N TYR A 17 -9.50 4.58 -37.66
CA TYR A 17 -10.85 4.39 -37.12
C TYR A 17 -10.87 3.48 -35.88
N SER A 18 -9.91 2.55 -35.77
CA SER A 18 -9.73 1.69 -34.60
C SER A 18 -9.12 2.42 -33.41
N THR A 19 -8.52 3.60 -33.60
CA THR A 19 -7.86 4.38 -32.54
C THR A 19 -8.66 5.59 -32.07
N GLU A 20 -9.86 5.81 -32.63
CA GLU A 20 -10.84 6.81 -32.17
C GLU A 20 -12.02 6.18 -31.41
N THR A 21 -11.80 5.11 -30.64
CA THR A 21 -12.61 4.94 -29.43
C THR A 21 -12.21 6.06 -28.48
N VAL A 22 -12.88 7.20 -28.59
CA VAL A 22 -12.81 8.28 -27.60
C VAL A 22 -13.24 7.67 -26.26
N SER A 23 -12.29 7.14 -25.48
CA SER A 23 -12.52 6.82 -24.08
C SER A 23 -12.64 8.16 -23.36
N GLN A 24 -13.85 8.72 -23.32
CA GLN A 24 -14.11 9.78 -22.36
C GLN A 24 -14.01 9.15 -20.98
N ASN A 25 -12.80 9.16 -20.42
CA ASN A 25 -12.57 8.78 -19.04
C ASN A 25 -13.22 9.86 -18.18
N TYR A 26 -14.45 9.60 -17.75
CA TYR A 26 -15.15 10.51 -16.85
C TYR A 26 -14.38 10.53 -15.53
N GLU A 27 -13.92 11.71 -15.11
CA GLU A 27 -13.26 11.86 -13.81
C GLU A 27 -14.30 12.18 -12.75
N ALA A 28 -14.35 11.35 -11.71
CA ALA A 28 -15.24 11.49 -10.57
C ALA A 28 -14.41 11.80 -9.32
N ASP A 29 -14.48 13.05 -8.83
CA ASP A 29 -13.81 13.44 -7.60
C ASP A 29 -14.70 13.15 -6.39
N ILE A 30 -14.29 12.18 -5.58
CA ILE A 30 -14.95 11.78 -4.34
C ILE A 30 -14.25 12.45 -3.17
N VAL A 31 -15.01 13.15 -2.33
CA VAL A 31 -14.50 13.77 -1.10
C VAL A 31 -15.04 13.00 0.10
N ALA A 32 -14.14 12.39 0.87
CA ALA A 32 -14.49 11.64 2.07
C ALA A 32 -14.11 12.44 3.32
N ILE A 33 -15.10 12.78 4.14
CA ILE A 33 -14.93 13.60 5.35
C ILE A 33 -15.05 12.70 6.59
N PHE A 34 -14.00 12.67 7.41
CA PHE A 34 -13.90 11.84 8.60
C PHE A 34 -13.82 12.68 9.88
N VAL A 35 -14.43 12.19 10.96
CA VAL A 35 -14.46 12.82 12.28
C VAL A 35 -13.98 11.80 13.30
N SER A 36 -13.06 12.18 14.20
CA SER A 36 -12.32 11.20 15.05
C SER A 36 -13.14 10.58 16.18
N GLU A 37 -14.18 11.26 16.66
CA GLU A 37 -15.07 10.80 17.72
C GLU A 37 -16.51 10.73 17.20
N SER A 38 -16.81 9.79 16.31
CA SER A 38 -18.19 9.60 15.86
C SER A 38 -19.07 8.99 16.96
N GLU A 39 -20.38 9.27 16.91
CA GLU A 39 -21.42 8.64 17.76
C GLU A 39 -21.38 7.11 17.75
N LEU A 40 -20.90 6.54 16.65
CA LEU A 40 -20.56 5.13 16.52
C LEU A 40 -19.07 5.00 16.86
N GLN A 41 -18.67 4.01 17.65
CA GLN A 41 -17.26 3.71 17.99
C GLN A 41 -16.44 3.23 16.77
N LEU A 42 -16.46 4.00 15.69
CA LEU A 42 -15.80 3.74 14.42
C LEU A 42 -14.41 4.35 14.46
N ASN A 43 -13.40 3.54 14.18
CA ASN A 43 -12.04 4.03 14.04
C ASN A 43 -11.85 4.70 12.67
N VAL A 44 -11.47 5.98 12.66
CA VAL A 44 -11.19 6.75 11.44
C VAL A 44 -10.13 6.10 10.56
N GLN A 45 -9.08 5.54 11.15
CA GLN A 45 -7.99 4.89 10.41
C GLN A 45 -8.52 3.69 9.62
N SER A 46 -9.38 2.89 10.27
CA SER A 46 -10.04 1.75 9.63
C SER A 46 -10.98 2.20 8.52
N LEU A 47 -11.79 3.26 8.76
CA LEU A 47 -12.69 3.81 7.75
C LEU A 47 -11.93 4.36 6.53
N GLN A 48 -10.82 5.08 6.75
CA GLN A 48 -10.00 5.61 5.67
C GLN A 48 -9.38 4.51 4.82
N ALA A 49 -8.85 3.47 5.46
CA ALA A 49 -8.33 2.31 4.76
C ALA A 49 -9.42 1.62 3.93
N ALA A 50 -10.61 1.42 4.51
CA ALA A 50 -11.74 0.80 3.82
C ALA A 50 -12.18 1.62 2.60
N VAL A 51 -12.31 2.94 2.72
CA VAL A 51 -12.70 3.81 1.59
C VAL A 51 -11.63 3.85 0.52
N THR A 52 -10.34 3.85 0.89
CA THR A 52 -9.23 3.82 -0.07
C THR A 52 -9.24 2.53 -0.88
N LEU A 53 -9.37 1.38 -0.21
CA LEU A 53 -9.48 0.08 -0.88
C LEU A 53 -10.70 0.01 -1.80
N ALA A 54 -11.85 0.53 -1.36
CA ALA A 54 -13.05 0.59 -2.17
C ALA A 54 -12.84 1.40 -3.46
N VAL A 55 -12.14 2.54 -3.38
CA VAL A 55 -11.81 3.37 -4.55
C VAL A 55 -10.85 2.66 -5.51
N ASP A 56 -9.84 1.97 -4.99
CA ASP A 56 -8.90 1.17 -5.80
C ASP A 56 -9.61 0.06 -6.56
N ASP A 57 -10.61 -0.57 -5.94
CA ASP A 57 -11.37 -1.65 -6.58
C ASP A 57 -12.36 -1.12 -7.63
N VAL A 58 -13.07 -0.02 -7.37
CA VAL A 58 -13.98 0.55 -8.39
C VAL A 58 -13.24 1.12 -9.59
N ASN A 59 -12.02 1.63 -9.42
CA ASN A 59 -11.17 2.05 -10.54
C ASN A 59 -10.78 0.87 -11.45
N LYS A 60 -10.64 -0.34 -10.91
CA LYS A 60 -10.41 -1.56 -11.70
C LYS A 60 -11.68 -2.05 -12.38
N LEU A 61 -12.82 -1.97 -11.67
CA LEU A 61 -14.11 -2.45 -12.16
C LEU A 61 -14.68 -1.57 -13.29
N TYR A 62 -14.45 -0.27 -13.24
CA TYR A 62 -14.99 0.69 -14.20
C TYR A 62 -13.86 1.45 -14.92
N PRO A 63 -13.17 0.84 -15.91
CA PRO A 63 -12.00 1.43 -16.56
C PRO A 63 -12.30 2.73 -17.33
N ASN A 64 -13.56 2.99 -17.64
CA ASN A 64 -14.01 4.22 -18.32
C ASN A 64 -14.30 5.38 -17.34
N ILE A 65 -14.18 5.15 -16.02
CA ILE A 65 -14.38 6.17 -14.99
C ILE A 65 -13.14 6.20 -14.10
N LYS A 66 -12.57 7.38 -13.92
CA LYS A 66 -11.44 7.58 -13.02
C LYS A 66 -11.94 8.21 -11.72
N PHE A 67 -11.98 7.42 -10.67
CA PHE A 67 -12.37 7.87 -9.34
C PHE A 67 -11.16 8.41 -8.59
N ASN A 68 -11.17 9.72 -8.30
CA ASN A 68 -10.15 10.38 -7.49
C ASN A 68 -10.67 10.54 -6.06
N LEU A 69 -9.94 10.06 -5.06
CA LEU A 69 -10.33 10.18 -3.65
C LEU A 69 -9.57 11.28 -2.95
N LYS A 70 -10.29 12.17 -2.26
CA LYS A 70 -9.73 13.16 -1.33
C LYS A 70 -10.21 12.86 0.08
N LEU A 71 -9.29 12.44 0.95
CA LEU A 71 -9.57 12.25 2.37
C LEU A 71 -9.44 13.59 3.10
N LYS A 72 -10.46 13.95 3.87
CA LYS A 72 -10.48 15.15 4.71
C LYS A 72 -10.75 14.76 6.15
N ASN A 73 -9.80 15.09 7.01
CA ASN A 73 -9.93 14.91 8.45
C ASN A 73 -10.47 16.18 9.07
N ASP A 74 -11.55 16.03 9.82
CA ASP A 74 -12.03 17.04 10.73
C ASP A 74 -11.29 16.95 12.09
N SER A 75 -11.65 17.84 13.03
CA SER A 75 -11.22 17.90 14.41
C SER A 75 -11.46 16.59 15.17
N LYS A 76 -10.83 16.50 16.33
CA LYS A 76 -10.88 15.29 17.17
C LYS A 76 -12.29 14.97 17.66
N THR A 77 -13.19 15.95 17.73
CA THR A 77 -14.48 15.84 18.38
C THR A 77 -15.62 15.97 17.37
N CYS A 78 -16.74 15.30 17.63
CA CYS A 78 -17.94 15.49 16.81
C CYS A 78 -18.69 16.79 17.13
N PHE A 79 -18.15 17.90 16.62
CA PHE A 79 -18.83 19.19 16.60
C PHE A 79 -19.13 19.63 15.16
N ASN A 80 -20.26 20.32 15.00
CA ASN A 80 -20.86 20.66 13.71
C ASN A 80 -19.98 21.57 12.82
N ASN A 81 -18.99 22.25 13.40
CA ASN A 81 -18.51 23.50 12.83
C ASN A 81 -17.58 23.30 11.63
N ASN A 82 -16.74 22.27 11.67
CA ASN A 82 -15.60 22.19 10.76
C ASN A 82 -15.87 21.27 9.56
N ALA A 83 -16.54 20.12 9.75
CA ALA A 83 -16.95 19.26 8.64
C ALA A 83 -17.74 20.02 7.56
N GLY A 84 -18.63 20.93 7.98
CA GLY A 84 -19.36 21.80 7.05
C GLY A 84 -18.44 22.74 6.26
N VAL A 85 -17.46 23.36 6.93
CA VAL A 85 -16.47 24.24 6.28
C VAL A 85 -15.64 23.46 5.28
N LEU A 86 -15.17 22.26 5.63
CA LEU A 86 -14.42 21.39 4.73
C LEU A 86 -15.24 20.99 3.50
N ALA A 87 -16.52 20.67 3.69
CA ALA A 87 -17.42 20.35 2.57
C ALA A 87 -17.62 21.54 1.63
N ALA A 88 -17.83 22.75 2.19
CA ALA A 88 -17.98 23.97 1.41
C ALA A 88 -16.69 24.34 0.67
N GLU A 89 -15.55 24.28 1.35
CA GLU A 89 -14.25 24.54 0.74
C GLU A 89 -13.98 23.59 -0.44
N GLU A 90 -14.18 22.29 -0.26
CA GLU A 90 -13.98 21.33 -1.35
C GLU A 90 -14.99 21.52 -2.48
N TYR A 91 -16.24 21.84 -2.18
CA TYR A 91 -17.25 22.10 -3.21
C TYR A 91 -16.92 23.33 -4.08
N TYR A 92 -16.41 24.41 -3.49
CA TYR A 92 -16.09 25.63 -4.23
C TYR A 92 -14.70 25.62 -4.88
N LEU A 93 -13.73 24.91 -4.30
CA LEU A 93 -12.36 24.85 -4.82
C LEU A 93 -12.13 23.66 -5.75
N SER A 94 -12.96 22.63 -5.68
CA SER A 94 -12.83 21.38 -6.44
C SER A 94 -14.15 20.94 -7.06
N ARG A 95 -14.09 20.08 -8.07
CA ARG A 95 -15.29 19.55 -8.74
C ARG A 95 -15.84 18.31 -8.02
N VAL A 96 -16.44 18.51 -6.84
CA VAL A 96 -16.96 17.38 -6.06
C VAL A 96 -18.09 16.67 -6.81
N THR A 97 -17.92 15.37 -7.04
CA THR A 97 -18.91 14.51 -7.69
C THR A 97 -19.78 13.80 -6.65
N ALA A 98 -19.20 13.40 -5.52
CA ALA A 98 -19.92 12.81 -4.40
C ALA A 98 -19.17 13.03 -3.08
N PHE A 99 -19.92 13.08 -1.99
CA PHE A 99 -19.38 13.05 -0.64
C PHE A 99 -19.51 11.66 -0.01
N ILE A 100 -18.51 11.27 0.79
CA ILE A 100 -18.56 10.12 1.69
C ILE A 100 -18.39 10.62 3.13
N GLY A 101 -19.29 10.22 4.02
CA GLY A 101 -19.34 10.72 5.39
C GLY A 101 -19.79 12.19 5.48
N PRO A 102 -19.72 12.80 6.67
CA PRO A 102 -19.21 12.20 7.91
C PRO A 102 -20.16 11.18 8.54
N ALA A 103 -19.64 10.35 9.45
CA ALA A 103 -20.42 9.33 10.15
C ALA A 103 -21.18 9.85 11.37
N CYS A 104 -20.70 10.93 11.99
CA CYS A 104 -21.38 11.52 13.14
C CYS A 104 -22.57 12.38 12.71
N SER A 105 -23.73 12.27 13.36
CA SER A 105 -24.95 12.99 12.98
C SER A 105 -24.79 14.51 13.09
N ARG A 106 -24.13 15.00 14.14
CA ARG A 106 -23.82 16.42 14.34
C ARG A 106 -23.02 17.04 13.19
N ALA A 107 -21.98 16.36 12.74
CA ALA A 107 -21.17 16.78 11.60
C ALA A 107 -21.91 16.58 10.26
N LEU A 108 -22.75 15.55 10.17
CA LEU A 108 -23.48 15.20 8.94
C LEU A 108 -24.63 16.16 8.65
N ASP A 109 -25.30 16.72 9.67
CA ASP A 109 -26.42 17.66 9.50
C ASP A 109 -26.07 18.85 8.58
N PRO A 110 -25.03 19.66 8.85
CA PRO A 110 -24.67 20.75 7.95
C PRO A 110 -24.21 20.26 6.57
N VAL A 111 -23.39 19.21 6.51
CA VAL A 111 -22.85 18.67 5.24
C VAL A 111 -23.98 18.13 4.36
N GLY A 112 -24.91 17.39 4.92
CA GLY A 112 -26.06 16.80 4.21
C GLY A 112 -27.03 17.86 3.69
N ARG A 113 -27.28 18.93 4.46
CA ARG A 113 -28.10 20.06 3.99
C ARG A 113 -27.45 20.79 2.82
N MET A 114 -26.14 21.04 2.90
CA MET A 114 -25.41 21.68 1.82
C MET A 114 -25.35 20.79 0.57
N ALA A 115 -25.08 19.50 0.72
CA ALA A 115 -25.08 18.54 -0.39
C ALA A 115 -26.45 18.47 -1.09
N SER A 116 -27.54 18.50 -0.31
CA SER A 116 -28.92 18.59 -0.83
C SER A 116 -29.14 19.88 -1.64
N HIS A 117 -28.66 21.02 -1.12
CA HIS A 117 -28.74 22.30 -1.83
C HIS A 117 -27.92 22.31 -3.13
N TRP A 118 -26.73 21.71 -3.11
CA TRP A 118 -25.84 21.61 -4.27
C TRP A 118 -26.22 20.51 -5.25
N ASN A 119 -27.24 19.70 -4.93
CA ASN A 119 -27.61 18.51 -5.68
C ASN A 119 -26.42 17.53 -5.89
N VAL A 120 -25.59 17.39 -4.85
CA VAL A 120 -24.46 16.47 -4.81
C VAL A 120 -24.84 15.24 -3.97
N PRO A 121 -24.68 14.01 -4.48
CA PRO A 121 -24.95 12.80 -3.71
C PRO A 121 -23.98 12.67 -2.53
N ILE A 122 -24.51 12.27 -1.38
CA ILE A 122 -23.74 12.02 -0.16
C ILE A 122 -24.09 10.66 0.44
N TYR A 123 -23.07 9.87 0.72
CA TYR A 123 -23.18 8.52 1.27
C TYR A 123 -22.53 8.47 2.64
N THR A 124 -23.16 7.85 3.64
CA THR A 124 -22.57 7.75 4.98
C THR A 124 -22.79 6.37 5.60
N ALA A 125 -21.78 5.90 6.33
CA ALA A 125 -21.85 4.71 7.16
C ALA A 125 -22.30 5.03 8.61
N GLY A 126 -22.75 6.25 8.88
CA GLY A 126 -23.31 6.65 10.17
C GLY A 126 -24.55 7.51 10.02
N GLY A 127 -24.68 8.56 10.84
CA GLY A 127 -25.85 9.42 10.86
C GLY A 127 -27.08 8.70 11.41
N ILE A 128 -26.97 8.17 12.63
CA ILE A 128 -28.01 7.33 13.26
C ILE A 128 -29.28 8.12 13.61
N ASP A 129 -29.17 9.44 13.66
CA ASP A 129 -30.26 10.35 13.99
C ASP A 129 -31.47 10.20 13.05
N THR A 130 -32.66 10.18 13.63
CA THR A 130 -33.93 10.07 12.89
C THR A 130 -34.20 11.25 11.96
N LEU A 131 -33.57 12.41 12.19
CA LEU A 131 -33.73 13.60 11.37
C LEU A 131 -33.39 13.37 9.89
N PHE A 132 -32.46 12.45 9.58
CA PHE A 132 -32.00 12.18 8.21
C PHE A 132 -33.01 11.41 7.35
N SER A 133 -34.10 10.95 7.98
CA SER A 133 -35.26 10.38 7.28
C SER A 133 -36.09 11.45 6.56
N ALA A 134 -35.94 12.73 6.92
CA ALA A 134 -36.63 13.85 6.28
C ALA A 134 -36.05 14.14 4.87
N LYS A 135 -36.50 13.40 3.85
CA LYS A 135 -36.02 13.52 2.45
C LYS A 135 -36.44 14.80 1.73
N ASN A 136 -37.33 15.60 2.31
CA ASN A 136 -37.56 16.98 1.87
C ASN A 136 -36.37 17.90 2.19
N ILE A 137 -35.55 17.55 3.19
CA ILE A 137 -34.33 18.29 3.58
C ILE A 137 -33.08 17.58 3.06
N PHE A 138 -32.99 16.26 3.24
CA PHE A 138 -31.82 15.44 2.91
C PHE A 138 -32.06 14.57 1.68
N ASN A 139 -32.45 15.20 0.57
CA ASN A 139 -32.88 14.51 -0.66
C ASN A 139 -31.75 13.73 -1.37
N THR A 140 -30.49 14.14 -1.23
CA THR A 140 -29.31 13.49 -1.83
C THR A 140 -28.55 12.57 -0.86
N LEU A 141 -29.00 12.48 0.40
CA LEU A 141 -28.34 11.68 1.43
C LEU A 141 -28.79 10.23 1.41
N THR A 142 -27.83 9.32 1.30
CA THR A 142 -28.03 7.88 1.47
C THR A 142 -27.23 7.40 2.69
N ARG A 143 -27.93 6.74 3.62
CA ARG A 143 -27.31 6.09 4.79
C ARG A 143 -27.20 4.60 4.50
N ILE A 144 -26.04 4.04 4.79
CA ILE A 144 -25.79 2.59 4.74
C ILE A 144 -26.07 1.96 6.11
N SER A 145 -25.95 2.76 7.18
CA SER A 145 -26.17 2.32 8.56
C SER A 145 -27.63 2.39 8.99
N PHE A 146 -27.91 1.89 10.20
CA PHE A 146 -29.23 1.91 10.82
C PHE A 146 -29.62 3.32 11.28
N SER A 147 -30.91 3.47 11.59
CA SER A 147 -31.50 4.68 12.15
C SER A 147 -32.12 4.36 13.51
N ILE A 148 -32.05 5.29 14.47
CA ILE A 148 -32.45 5.05 15.87
C ILE A 148 -33.93 4.67 16.02
N ASP A 149 -34.80 5.05 15.09
CA ASP A 149 -36.21 4.63 15.09
C ASP A 149 -36.35 3.10 15.05
N GLN A 150 -35.44 2.40 14.37
CA GLN A 150 -35.46 0.93 14.31
C GLN A 150 -35.10 0.30 15.65
N VAL A 151 -34.11 0.87 16.36
CA VAL A 151 -33.74 0.45 17.72
C VAL A 151 -34.88 0.76 18.70
N THR A 152 -35.53 1.90 18.52
CA THR A 152 -36.65 2.31 19.38
C THR A 152 -37.82 1.34 19.27
N LYS A 153 -38.06 0.75 18.08
CA LYS A 153 -39.11 -0.26 17.88
C LYS A 153 -38.96 -1.49 18.77
N PHE A 154 -37.74 -1.89 19.09
CA PHE A 154 -37.47 -3.00 20.01
C PHE A 154 -37.96 -2.71 21.43
N LEU A 155 -37.87 -1.45 21.88
CA LEU A 155 -38.22 -1.04 23.23
C LEU A 155 -39.74 -0.85 23.43
N LEU A 156 -40.54 -0.93 22.36
CA LEU A 156 -41.98 -0.61 22.40
C LEU A 156 -42.85 -1.64 23.15
N ASN A 157 -42.29 -2.79 23.51
CA ASN A 157 -42.99 -3.78 24.34
C ASN A 157 -43.17 -3.32 25.80
N TRP A 158 -42.52 -2.23 26.20
CA TRP A 158 -42.55 -1.72 27.57
C TRP A 158 -43.36 -0.43 27.64
N GLN A 159 -44.32 -0.37 28.56
CA GLN A 159 -45.18 0.81 28.74
C GLN A 159 -44.55 1.90 29.61
N HIS A 160 -43.67 1.56 30.55
CA HIS A 160 -43.09 2.50 31.53
C HIS A 160 -41.57 2.32 31.59
N ILE A 161 -40.82 3.23 30.97
CA ILE A 161 -39.37 3.11 30.78
C ILE A 161 -38.68 4.31 31.44
N ALA A 162 -37.57 4.09 32.13
CA ALA A 162 -36.69 5.17 32.58
C ALA A 162 -35.44 5.20 31.69
N ILE A 163 -35.11 6.38 31.16
CA ILE A 163 -33.95 6.59 30.29
C ILE A 163 -33.06 7.62 30.97
N PHE A 164 -31.85 7.20 31.29
CA PHE A 164 -30.80 8.05 31.84
C PHE A 164 -30.02 8.64 30.68
N VAL A 165 -29.78 9.95 30.73
CA VAL A 165 -29.15 10.69 29.62
C VAL A 165 -28.10 11.62 30.19
N ASP A 166 -26.85 11.35 29.89
CA ASP A 166 -25.75 12.26 30.12
C ASP A 166 -25.77 13.35 29.04
N GLU A 167 -26.09 14.58 29.43
CA GLU A 167 -26.11 15.73 28.54
C GLU A 167 -24.71 16.15 28.09
N SER A 168 -23.67 15.68 28.77
CA SER A 168 -22.29 15.90 28.32
C SER A 168 -21.93 15.03 27.11
N GLU A 169 -22.67 13.94 26.88
CA GLU A 169 -22.46 13.03 25.77
C GLU A 169 -23.44 13.29 24.62
N SER A 170 -22.89 13.61 23.45
CA SER A 170 -23.68 13.99 22.29
C SER A 170 -24.59 12.88 21.77
N SER A 171 -24.07 11.66 21.75
CA SER A 171 -24.78 10.49 21.26
C SER A 171 -26.02 10.18 22.11
N GLU A 172 -25.93 10.34 23.43
CA GLU A 172 -27.04 10.14 24.36
C GLU A 172 -28.15 11.17 24.18
N THR A 173 -27.79 12.44 23.96
CA THR A 173 -28.80 13.49 23.67
C THR A 173 -29.56 13.24 22.38
N ILE A 174 -28.88 12.71 21.35
CA ILE A 174 -29.48 12.34 20.06
C ILE A 174 -30.39 11.13 20.20
N LEU A 175 -29.95 10.11 20.95
CA LEU A 175 -30.75 8.93 21.27
C LEU A 175 -32.04 9.32 22.00
N ARG A 176 -31.94 10.17 23.03
CA ARG A 176 -33.10 10.67 23.78
C ARG A 176 -34.11 11.36 22.87
N ARG A 177 -33.63 12.29 22.02
CA ARG A 177 -34.49 13.05 21.11
C ARG A 177 -35.15 12.12 20.08
N SER A 178 -34.38 11.26 19.44
CA SER A 178 -34.86 10.30 18.44
C SER A 178 -35.90 9.33 19.04
N PHE A 179 -35.66 8.86 20.27
CA PHE A 179 -36.62 8.02 20.99
C PHE A 179 -37.92 8.77 21.28
N SER A 180 -37.82 10.01 21.79
CA SER A 180 -38.98 10.86 22.10
C SER A 180 -39.83 11.12 20.86
N GLU A 181 -39.19 11.45 19.73
CA GLU A 181 -39.87 11.63 18.44
C GLU A 181 -40.54 10.34 17.97
N THR A 182 -39.84 9.21 18.04
CA THR A 182 -40.39 7.91 17.62
C THR A 182 -41.59 7.50 18.47
N VAL A 183 -41.54 7.67 19.80
CA VAL A 183 -42.67 7.37 20.69
C VAL A 183 -43.85 8.28 20.37
N ARG A 184 -43.62 9.58 20.19
CA ARG A 184 -44.67 10.56 19.87
C ARG A 184 -45.37 10.25 18.55
N ASP A 185 -44.61 9.87 17.53
CA ASP A 185 -45.12 9.62 16.18
C ASP A 185 -45.76 8.22 16.05
N SER A 186 -45.61 7.39 17.09
CA SER A 186 -46.17 6.05 17.16
C SER A 186 -47.49 6.00 17.93
N ASN A 187 -48.32 4.98 17.67
CA ASN A 187 -49.57 4.76 18.40
C ASN A 187 -49.38 4.00 19.73
N TYR A 188 -48.13 3.84 20.21
CA TYR A 188 -47.86 3.07 21.42
C TYR A 188 -48.04 3.93 22.66
N GLN A 189 -48.71 3.36 23.69
CA GLN A 189 -48.89 4.01 24.98
C GLN A 189 -47.65 3.79 25.86
N ILE A 190 -46.57 4.50 25.53
CA ILE A 190 -45.30 4.44 26.26
C ILE A 190 -45.12 5.74 27.03
N TYR A 191 -44.74 5.61 28.30
CA TYR A 191 -44.52 6.69 29.24
C TYR A 191 -43.04 6.71 29.64
N PRO A 192 -42.17 7.35 28.84
CA PRO A 192 -40.76 7.46 29.17
C PRO A 192 -40.53 8.49 30.29
N ILE A 193 -39.66 8.15 31.23
CA ILE A 193 -39.17 9.03 32.29
C ILE A 193 -37.70 9.30 32.01
N TYR A 194 -37.38 10.53 31.61
CA TYR A 194 -36.01 10.93 31.37
C TYR A 194 -35.34 11.38 32.67
N LYS A 195 -34.11 10.92 32.91
CA LYS A 195 -33.22 11.35 33.99
C LYS A 195 -31.97 11.93 33.37
N GLU A 196 -32.02 13.23 33.12
CA GLU A 196 -30.92 14.00 32.53
C GLU A 196 -29.91 14.38 33.61
N PHE A 197 -28.62 14.28 33.30
CA PHE A 197 -27.53 14.63 34.19
C PHE A 197 -26.29 15.06 33.41
N LEU A 198 -25.31 15.63 34.11
CA LEU A 198 -23.98 15.91 33.57
C LEU A 198 -22.97 15.07 34.34
N SER A 199 -22.21 14.19 33.69
CA SER A 199 -21.19 13.37 34.38
C SER A 199 -20.17 14.22 35.15
N SER A 200 -19.84 15.41 34.64
CA SER A 200 -18.95 16.37 35.30
C SER A 200 -19.44 16.86 36.67
N SER A 201 -20.74 16.73 36.95
CA SER A 201 -21.36 17.13 38.22
C SER A 201 -21.35 16.03 39.30
N LEU A 202 -20.81 14.85 39.00
CA LEU A 202 -20.80 13.67 39.88
C LEU A 202 -22.20 13.37 40.47
N PRO A 203 -23.19 13.05 39.61
CA PRO A 203 -24.56 12.87 40.05
C PRO A 203 -24.71 11.67 40.99
N ASN A 204 -25.68 11.75 41.90
CA ASN A 204 -25.98 10.66 42.81
C ASN A 204 -26.83 9.60 42.09
N TYR A 205 -26.18 8.69 41.38
CA TYR A 205 -26.81 7.60 40.64
C TYR A 205 -27.79 6.78 41.49
N LYS A 206 -27.44 6.49 42.75
CA LYS A 206 -28.32 5.75 43.68
C LYS A 206 -29.66 6.45 43.87
N ARG A 207 -29.65 7.77 44.10
CA ARG A 207 -30.88 8.55 44.27
C ARG A 207 -31.69 8.61 42.97
N MET A 208 -31.02 8.75 41.82
CA MET A 208 -31.70 8.80 40.53
C MET A 208 -32.34 7.46 40.16
N LEU A 209 -31.68 6.34 40.44
CA LEU A 209 -32.22 4.99 40.28
C LEU A 209 -33.43 4.75 41.22
N LEU A 210 -33.32 5.17 42.48
CA LEU A 210 -34.43 5.09 43.44
C LEU A 210 -35.63 5.97 43.06
N ASP A 211 -35.40 7.05 42.32
CA ASP A 211 -36.48 7.91 41.84
C ASP A 211 -37.10 7.36 40.55
N ALA A 212 -36.28 6.83 39.64
CA ALA A 212 -36.72 6.15 38.43
C ALA A 212 -37.56 4.90 38.74
N SER A 213 -37.18 4.11 39.75
CA SER A 213 -37.88 2.88 40.14
C SER A 213 -39.32 3.11 40.63
N LYS A 214 -39.69 4.35 40.99
CA LYS A 214 -41.06 4.68 41.39
C LYS A 214 -42.05 4.74 40.22
N GLY A 215 -41.56 5.06 39.01
CA GLY A 215 -42.40 5.38 37.86
C GLY A 215 -42.10 4.57 36.60
N ALA A 216 -40.95 3.91 36.55
CA ALA A 216 -40.58 3.01 35.46
C ALA A 216 -40.39 1.59 36.01
N ARG A 217 -40.96 0.62 35.29
CA ARG A 217 -40.59 -0.79 35.47
C ARG A 217 -39.57 -1.12 34.39
N ALA A 218 -38.32 -0.74 34.63
CA ALA A 218 -37.21 -1.22 33.83
C ALA A 218 -36.38 -2.17 34.70
N ILE A 219 -36.49 -3.47 34.41
CA ILE A 219 -35.43 -4.43 34.71
C ILE A 219 -34.42 -4.22 33.57
N THR A 220 -33.46 -3.32 33.77
CA THR A 220 -32.13 -3.72 33.31
C THR A 220 -31.81 -4.90 34.21
N GLU A 221 -31.44 -6.02 33.61
CA GLU A 221 -30.98 -7.20 34.35
C GLU A 221 -29.98 -6.80 35.43
N ASP A 222 -29.88 -7.62 36.50
CA ASP A 222 -29.06 -7.40 37.70
C ASP A 222 -27.80 -6.55 37.38
N ILE A 223 -27.85 -5.25 37.67
CA ILE A 223 -26.68 -4.39 37.45
C ILE A 223 -25.66 -4.77 38.52
N ARG A 224 -24.66 -5.54 38.12
CA ARG A 224 -23.52 -5.87 38.96
C ARG A 224 -22.34 -4.99 38.59
N ILE A 225 -21.72 -4.46 39.63
CA ILE A 225 -20.52 -3.65 39.54
C ILE A 225 -19.45 -4.47 40.24
N ASN A 226 -18.34 -4.73 39.55
CA ASN A 226 -17.24 -5.50 40.10
C ASN A 226 -16.48 -4.70 41.17
N GLU A 227 -15.50 -5.32 41.82
CA GLU A 227 -14.71 -4.68 42.88
C GLU A 227 -13.91 -3.44 42.41
N ASN A 228 -13.69 -3.31 41.10
CA ASN A 228 -13.00 -2.17 40.47
C ASN A 228 -13.95 -1.02 40.10
N GLY A 229 -15.27 -1.17 40.29
CA GLY A 229 -16.24 -0.16 39.91
C GLY A 229 -16.72 -0.26 38.45
N ASP A 230 -16.33 -1.30 37.72
CA ASP A 230 -16.76 -1.52 36.34
C ASP A 230 -18.09 -2.27 36.30
N ARG A 231 -18.92 -1.95 35.30
CA ARG A 231 -20.19 -2.66 35.05
C ARG A 231 -19.90 -4.04 34.45
N GLU A 232 -20.43 -5.08 35.09
CA GLU A 232 -20.56 -6.41 34.49
C GLU A 232 -21.79 -6.38 33.58
N ALA A 233 -21.55 -6.29 32.26
CA ALA A 233 -22.60 -6.16 31.27
C ALA A 233 -23.11 -7.52 30.79
N ASP A 234 -24.43 -7.64 30.70
CA ASP A 234 -25.10 -8.74 30.04
C ASP A 234 -25.28 -8.38 28.55
N TYR A 235 -25.02 -9.33 27.64
CA TYR A 235 -25.08 -9.12 26.19
C TYR A 235 -26.11 -10.07 25.58
N THR A 236 -26.98 -9.56 24.70
CA THR A 236 -27.88 -10.38 23.89
C THR A 236 -27.38 -10.40 22.44
N LEU A 237 -27.10 -11.60 21.93
CA LEU A 237 -26.78 -11.85 20.53
C LEU A 237 -28.07 -12.29 19.82
N ASN A 238 -28.52 -11.45 18.89
CA ASN A 238 -29.64 -11.77 18.01
C ASN A 238 -29.14 -12.05 16.61
N ASP A 239 -29.73 -13.06 15.99
CA ASP A 239 -29.65 -13.29 14.56
C ASP A 239 -30.57 -12.29 13.83
N MET A 240 -30.23 -11.91 12.59
CA MET A 240 -30.93 -10.86 11.82
C MET A 240 -32.25 -11.33 11.21
N ASP A 241 -32.62 -12.61 11.40
CA ASP A 241 -33.90 -13.17 10.97
C ASP A 241 -34.93 -13.15 12.13
N PRO A 242 -36.10 -12.49 11.96
CA PRO A 242 -37.12 -12.34 13.00
C PRO A 242 -37.67 -13.66 13.57
N ASP A 243 -37.47 -14.80 12.89
CA ASP A 243 -37.96 -16.12 13.34
C ASP A 243 -36.91 -16.93 14.13
N THR A 244 -35.67 -16.44 14.25
CA THR A 244 -34.51 -17.19 14.76
C THR A 244 -34.15 -16.88 16.23
N ALA A 245 -33.16 -17.61 16.77
CA ALA A 245 -32.81 -17.68 18.18
C ALA A 245 -32.15 -16.40 18.74
N ASN A 246 -32.38 -16.15 20.03
CA ASN A 246 -31.63 -15.15 20.79
C ASN A 246 -30.74 -15.88 21.81
N CYS A 247 -29.47 -15.49 21.89
CA CYS A 247 -28.54 -15.99 22.91
C CYS A 247 -28.23 -14.86 23.89
N ASN A 248 -28.49 -15.08 25.18
CA ASN A 248 -28.14 -14.14 26.24
C ASN A 248 -26.86 -14.61 26.92
N PHE A 249 -25.91 -13.69 27.10
CA PHE A 249 -24.73 -13.88 27.93
C PHE A 249 -24.86 -13.00 29.16
N PHE A 250 -24.89 -13.64 30.33
CA PHE A 250 -24.91 -12.96 31.62
C PHE A 250 -23.47 -12.75 32.10
N GLY A 251 -22.95 -11.53 32.00
CA GLY A 251 -21.58 -11.17 32.35
C GLY A 251 -21.26 -11.41 33.83
N SER A 252 -22.24 -11.24 34.71
CA SER A 252 -22.05 -11.44 36.14
C SER A 252 -22.05 -12.90 36.61
N ARG A 253 -22.64 -13.79 35.81
CA ARG A 253 -22.68 -15.23 36.10
C ARG A 253 -21.74 -16.01 35.18
N GLN A 254 -21.20 -15.36 34.15
CA GLN A 254 -20.47 -15.99 33.05
C GLN A 254 -21.27 -17.15 32.44
N LEU A 255 -22.59 -16.95 32.29
CA LEU A 255 -23.52 -17.96 31.80
C LEU A 255 -24.06 -17.57 30.43
N TYR A 256 -24.07 -18.53 29.52
CA TYR A 256 -24.76 -18.44 28.25
C TYR A 256 -26.12 -19.11 28.40
N ASP A 257 -27.19 -18.34 28.28
CA ASP A 257 -28.55 -18.86 28.21
C ASP A 257 -29.01 -18.82 26.76
N LYS A 258 -29.18 -20.00 26.18
CA LYS A 258 -29.75 -20.15 24.84
C LYS A 258 -31.26 -20.29 25.01
N SER A 259 -32.03 -19.47 24.31
CA SER A 259 -33.49 -19.64 24.31
C SER A 259 -33.86 -21.08 23.94
N GLU A 260 -34.61 -21.76 24.81
CA GLU A 260 -34.94 -23.19 24.63
C GLU A 260 -35.51 -23.45 23.22
N ASN A 261 -34.93 -24.44 22.52
CA ASN A 261 -35.30 -24.94 21.20
C ASN A 261 -35.06 -24.03 19.98
N ARG A 262 -34.19 -23.02 20.04
CA ARG A 262 -33.78 -22.27 18.85
C ARG A 262 -32.27 -22.20 18.69
N GLU A 263 -31.76 -22.50 17.50
CA GLU A 263 -30.33 -22.35 17.14
C GLU A 263 -30.11 -21.06 16.34
N ILE A 264 -28.95 -20.43 16.51
CA ILE A 264 -28.54 -19.27 15.70
C ILE A 264 -28.29 -19.75 14.27
N ASN A 265 -28.94 -19.13 13.28
CA ASN A 265 -28.76 -19.46 11.87
C ASN A 265 -27.52 -18.72 11.34
N TRP A 266 -26.37 -19.38 11.44
CA TRP A 266 -25.13 -18.83 10.89
C TRP A 266 -25.18 -18.80 9.36
N ALA A 267 -24.69 -17.71 8.77
CA ALA A 267 -24.64 -17.54 7.32
C ALA A 267 -24.00 -18.76 6.64
N GLY A 268 -24.80 -19.45 5.80
CA GLY A 268 -24.38 -20.66 5.08
C GLY A 268 -24.71 -21.98 5.76
N ASN A 269 -25.37 -22.01 6.93
CA ASN A 269 -25.65 -23.22 7.72
C ASN A 269 -24.38 -24.00 8.15
N ILE A 270 -23.22 -23.32 8.23
CA ILE A 270 -21.91 -23.95 8.53
C ILE A 270 -21.59 -23.91 10.04
N GLY A 271 -22.44 -23.28 10.86
CA GLY A 271 -22.18 -23.06 12.28
C GLY A 271 -21.39 -21.76 12.54
N PRO A 272 -20.97 -21.52 13.80
CA PRO A 272 -20.28 -20.29 14.17
C PRO A 272 -19.01 -20.10 13.33
N PRO A 273 -18.75 -18.88 12.83
CA PRO A 273 -17.50 -18.60 12.14
C PRO A 273 -16.34 -18.85 13.10
N LEU A 274 -15.23 -19.31 12.55
CA LEU A 274 -13.99 -19.45 13.30
C LEU A 274 -13.51 -18.08 13.77
N ASP A 275 -12.95 -18.03 14.99
CA ASP A 275 -12.35 -16.83 15.59
C ASP A 275 -11.30 -16.17 14.67
N VAL A 276 -10.60 -16.99 13.88
CA VAL A 276 -9.75 -16.56 12.78
C VAL A 276 -10.18 -17.30 11.50
N PRO A 277 -10.46 -16.61 10.39
CA PRO A 277 -10.81 -17.26 9.13
C PRO A 277 -9.63 -18.08 8.60
N HIS A 278 -9.90 -19.11 7.78
CA HIS A 278 -8.89 -20.05 7.26
C HIS A 278 -7.66 -19.36 6.62
N CYS A 279 -7.85 -18.26 5.89
CA CYS A 279 -6.75 -17.51 5.29
C CYS A 279 -6.20 -16.36 6.16
N GLY A 280 -6.64 -16.25 7.41
CA GLY A 280 -6.39 -15.10 8.28
C GLY A 280 -7.10 -13.83 7.81
N PHE A 281 -7.16 -12.81 8.67
CA PHE A 281 -7.82 -11.53 8.35
C PHE A 281 -7.16 -10.77 7.20
N THR A 282 -5.86 -11.01 6.98
CA THR A 282 -5.05 -10.34 5.96
C THR A 282 -4.84 -11.18 4.70
N GLY A 283 -5.43 -12.39 4.63
CA GLY A 283 -5.21 -13.33 3.52
C GLY A 283 -3.81 -13.95 3.47
N ASN A 284 -2.95 -13.65 4.45
CA ASN A 284 -1.53 -14.04 4.46
C ASN A 284 -1.25 -15.28 5.31
N ALA A 285 -2.27 -16.05 5.71
CA ALA A 285 -2.04 -17.31 6.41
C ALA A 285 -1.19 -18.25 5.53
N PRO A 286 -0.24 -18.98 6.13
CA PRO A 286 0.69 -19.86 5.39
C PRO A 286 -0.04 -20.94 4.56
N GLU A 287 -1.27 -21.27 4.94
CA GLU A 287 -2.15 -22.23 4.26
C GLU A 287 -2.74 -21.70 2.94
N CYS A 288 -2.83 -20.38 2.77
CA CYS A 288 -3.38 -19.72 1.58
C CYS A 288 -2.33 -19.01 0.72
N LEU A 289 -1.05 -19.04 1.13
CA LEU A 289 0.04 -18.52 0.32
C LEU A 289 0.35 -19.50 -0.82
N PRO A 290 0.43 -19.01 -2.08
CA PRO A 290 0.81 -19.87 -3.20
C PRO A 290 2.26 -20.34 -3.02
N THR A 291 2.44 -21.63 -2.72
CA THR A 291 3.72 -22.32 -2.52
C THR A 291 4.59 -22.43 -3.79
N GLY A 292 4.33 -21.61 -4.81
CA GLY A 292 4.93 -21.73 -6.15
C GLY A 292 6.00 -20.70 -6.52
N ALA A 293 6.19 -19.61 -5.76
CA ALA A 293 7.17 -18.57 -6.13
C ALA A 293 8.60 -18.84 -5.58
N ALA A 294 8.73 -19.61 -4.50
CA ALA A 294 10.03 -19.89 -3.88
C ALA A 294 10.78 -21.07 -4.54
N THR A 295 10.11 -21.88 -5.37
CA THR A 295 10.71 -23.06 -6.02
C THR A 295 11.43 -22.76 -7.32
N THR A 296 11.05 -21.69 -8.04
CA THR A 296 11.68 -21.33 -9.33
C THR A 296 13.04 -20.66 -9.13
N LEU A 297 13.19 -19.80 -8.13
CA LEU A 297 14.47 -19.12 -7.83
C LEU A 297 15.57 -20.09 -7.38
N ASN A 298 15.22 -21.14 -6.63
CA ASN A 298 16.19 -22.15 -6.16
C ASN A 298 16.76 -23.02 -7.29
N ILE A 299 16.09 -23.11 -8.45
CA ILE A 299 16.58 -23.85 -9.62
C ILE A 299 17.37 -22.94 -10.56
N ILE A 300 16.96 -21.68 -10.71
CA ILE A 300 17.58 -20.74 -11.67
C ILE A 300 18.97 -20.30 -11.21
N LEU A 301 19.17 -20.04 -9.91
CA LEU A 301 20.45 -19.60 -9.35
C LEU A 301 21.62 -20.58 -9.56
N PRO A 302 21.50 -21.90 -9.29
CA PRO A 302 22.61 -22.84 -9.50
C PRO A 302 22.92 -23.05 -10.99
N ILE A 303 21.92 -23.00 -11.88
CA ILE A 303 22.13 -23.14 -13.33
C ILE A 303 22.93 -21.95 -13.86
N LEU A 304 22.57 -20.72 -13.45
CA LEU A 304 23.30 -19.52 -13.84
C LEU A 304 24.76 -19.56 -13.38
N PHE A 305 25.01 -20.01 -12.14
CA PHE A 305 26.35 -20.15 -11.59
C PHE A 305 27.20 -21.19 -12.36
N ALA A 306 26.61 -22.34 -12.70
CA ALA A 306 27.28 -23.38 -13.47
C ALA A 306 27.69 -22.90 -14.88
N VAL A 307 26.83 -22.12 -15.55
CA VAL A 307 27.13 -21.56 -16.89
C VAL A 307 28.28 -20.57 -16.82
N ILE A 308 28.31 -19.69 -15.81
CA ILE A 308 29.39 -18.73 -15.61
C ILE A 308 30.71 -19.46 -15.35
N MET A 309 30.71 -20.49 -14.50
CA MET A 309 31.89 -21.31 -14.24
C MET A 309 32.40 -22.04 -15.49
N PHE A 310 31.51 -22.48 -16.37
CA PHE A 310 31.90 -23.13 -17.62
C PHE A 310 32.58 -22.15 -18.59
N ILE A 311 32.05 -20.93 -18.71
CA ILE A 311 32.61 -19.88 -19.57
C ILE A 311 34.00 -19.45 -19.08
N THR A 312 34.19 -19.28 -17.75
CA THR A 312 35.49 -18.88 -17.21
C THR A 312 36.56 -19.95 -17.45
N VAL A 313 36.23 -21.23 -17.30
CA VAL A 313 37.14 -22.34 -17.60
C VAL A 313 37.53 -22.35 -19.07
N ILE A 314 36.56 -22.22 -20.00
CA ILE A 314 36.85 -22.13 -21.44
C ILE A 314 37.74 -20.91 -21.74
N GLY A 315 37.46 -19.77 -21.13
CA GLY A 315 38.24 -18.55 -21.29
C GLY A 315 39.70 -18.73 -20.85
N ILE A 316 39.94 -19.43 -19.73
CA ILE A 316 41.30 -19.76 -19.26
C ILE A 316 42.02 -20.66 -20.26
N PHE A 317 41.36 -21.69 -20.78
CA PHE A 317 41.96 -22.59 -21.78
C PHE A 317 42.27 -21.86 -23.10
N ALA A 318 41.36 -21.01 -23.57
CA ALA A 318 41.57 -20.19 -24.75
C ALA A 318 42.73 -19.19 -24.55
N TYR A 319 42.78 -18.52 -23.39
CA TYR A 319 43.89 -17.63 -23.05
C TYR A 319 45.23 -18.36 -23.00
N ARG A 320 45.30 -19.54 -22.35
CA ARG A 320 46.52 -20.35 -22.32
C ARG A 320 46.96 -20.77 -23.70
N LYS A 321 46.01 -21.15 -24.57
CA LYS A 321 46.30 -21.51 -25.96
C LYS A 321 46.87 -20.31 -26.73
N ILE A 322 46.21 -19.16 -26.69
CA ILE A 322 46.66 -17.95 -27.39
C ILE A 322 48.02 -17.49 -26.88
N ALA A 323 48.26 -17.52 -25.57
CA ALA A 323 49.56 -17.17 -24.99
C ALA A 323 50.68 -18.13 -25.38
N LEU A 324 50.38 -19.43 -25.56
CA LEU A 324 51.33 -20.42 -26.06
C LEU A 324 51.61 -20.24 -27.55
N GLU A 325 50.58 -20.00 -28.36
CA GLU A 325 50.72 -19.71 -29.79
C GLU A 325 51.53 -18.42 -30.02
N ALA A 326 51.32 -17.39 -29.19
CA ALA A 326 52.11 -16.15 -29.22
C ALA A 326 53.58 -16.38 -28.88
N LYS A 327 53.89 -17.28 -27.91
CA LYS A 327 55.28 -17.66 -27.59
C LYS A 327 55.94 -18.50 -28.68
N LEU A 328 55.17 -19.36 -29.38
CA LEU A 328 55.67 -20.20 -30.48
C LEU A 328 55.89 -19.40 -31.77
N ALA A 329 55.10 -18.36 -32.01
CA ALA A 329 55.24 -17.45 -33.15
C ALA A 329 56.33 -16.38 -32.95
N ASP A 330 57.07 -16.43 -31.85
CA ASP A 330 58.13 -15.49 -31.55
C ASP A 330 59.44 -15.88 -32.26
N HIS A 331 59.60 -15.40 -33.50
CA HIS A 331 60.73 -15.69 -34.39
C HIS A 331 61.82 -14.61 -34.39
N TRP A 332 61.93 -13.81 -33.33
CA TRP A 332 62.90 -12.69 -33.25
C TRP A 332 64.38 -13.10 -33.33
N TRP A 333 64.70 -14.38 -33.13
CA TRP A 333 66.05 -14.95 -33.27
C TRP A 333 66.35 -15.47 -34.68
N LYS A 334 65.37 -15.47 -35.59
CA LYS A 334 65.54 -15.95 -36.96
C LYS A 334 66.13 -14.82 -37.81
N ILE A 335 67.44 -14.83 -37.96
CA ILE A 335 68.18 -13.88 -38.81
C ILE A 335 68.03 -14.34 -40.27
N GLU A 336 67.55 -13.45 -41.14
CA GLU A 336 67.46 -13.72 -42.58
C GLU A 336 68.87 -13.60 -43.19
N TRP A 337 69.25 -14.56 -44.05
CA TRP A 337 70.62 -14.61 -44.60
C TRP A 337 71.01 -13.35 -45.38
N SER A 338 70.03 -12.59 -45.89
CA SER A 338 70.23 -11.29 -46.56
C SER A 338 70.70 -10.17 -45.63
N ASP A 339 70.53 -10.31 -44.31
CA ASP A 339 70.85 -9.27 -43.32
C ASP A 339 72.26 -9.45 -42.71
N LEU A 340 72.99 -10.49 -43.14
CA LEU A 340 74.38 -10.71 -42.76
C LEU A 340 75.31 -9.96 -43.71
N GLU A 341 75.70 -8.74 -43.33
CA GLU A 341 76.80 -8.03 -44.00
C GLU A 341 78.15 -8.53 -43.46
N PHE A 342 78.90 -9.27 -44.28
CA PHE A 342 80.26 -9.70 -43.98
C PHE A 342 81.23 -8.59 -44.42
N ILE A 343 81.90 -7.95 -43.46
CA ILE A 343 82.89 -6.89 -43.75
C ILE A 343 84.21 -7.56 -44.16
N ASP A 344 84.63 -7.35 -45.41
CA ASP A 344 85.98 -7.69 -45.88
C ASP A 344 86.98 -6.60 -45.46
N GLU A 345 87.94 -6.94 -44.60
CA GLU A 345 89.03 -6.04 -44.21
C GLU A 345 90.09 -5.93 -45.32
N SER A 346 89.84 -5.06 -46.30
CA SER A 346 90.93 -4.45 -47.06
C SER A 346 90.52 -3.09 -47.62
N HIS A 347 91.38 -2.08 -47.39
CA HIS A 347 91.32 -0.67 -47.86
C HIS A 347 90.71 0.39 -46.92
N LEU A 348 91.56 0.83 -45.98
CA LEU A 348 92.02 2.21 -45.72
C LEU A 348 91.06 3.41 -45.99
N GLY A 349 91.10 4.37 -45.05
CA GLY A 349 91.38 5.76 -45.43
C GLY A 349 90.59 6.86 -44.72
N SER A 350 91.25 7.56 -43.81
CA SER A 350 90.81 8.81 -43.17
C SER A 350 90.57 9.95 -44.17
N SER A 351 89.57 10.82 -43.94
CA SER A 351 89.66 12.30 -44.04
C SER A 351 88.30 13.00 -43.79
N ALA A 352 88.33 13.93 -42.82
CA ALA A 352 87.61 15.21 -42.69
C ALA A 352 86.36 15.52 -43.55
N SER A 353 85.28 16.01 -42.91
CA SER A 353 85.14 17.46 -42.65
C SER A 353 83.78 17.82 -42.05
N PHE A 354 83.84 18.81 -41.17
CA PHE A 354 82.73 19.43 -40.44
C PHE A 354 82.10 20.51 -41.32
N SER A 355 80.78 20.56 -41.43
CA SER A 355 80.05 21.72 -41.96
C SER A 355 78.75 21.91 -41.19
N ARG A 356 78.68 23.04 -40.49
CA ARG A 356 77.59 23.50 -39.63
C ARG A 356 76.80 24.56 -40.40
N SER A 357 75.50 24.33 -40.63
CA SER A 357 74.57 25.42 -40.99
C SER A 357 73.11 25.07 -40.67
N HIS A 358 72.61 25.81 -39.68
CA HIS A 358 71.25 26.18 -39.27
C HIS A 358 69.98 25.44 -39.75
N ASN A 359 69.24 24.98 -38.73
CA ASN A 359 67.82 25.16 -38.42
C ASN A 359 66.77 25.05 -39.53
N ARG A 360 66.07 23.90 -39.54
CA ARG A 360 64.63 23.89 -39.25
C ARG A 360 64.21 22.57 -38.61
N SER A 361 63.36 22.70 -37.61
CA SER A 361 62.85 21.67 -36.69
C SER A 361 61.97 20.63 -37.37
N THR A 362 62.39 19.37 -37.31
CA THR A 362 61.53 18.17 -37.40
C THR A 362 62.09 17.09 -36.46
N PRO A 363 61.25 16.28 -35.80
CA PRO A 363 61.68 15.40 -34.71
C PRO A 363 62.63 14.31 -35.24
N THR A 364 63.79 14.22 -34.61
CA THR A 364 64.84 13.25 -34.87
C THR A 364 64.41 11.84 -34.47
N THR A 365 64.35 10.94 -35.46
CA THR A 365 64.59 9.52 -35.28
C THR A 365 65.97 9.32 -34.65
N VAL A 366 66.02 8.86 -33.40
CA VAL A 366 67.26 8.41 -32.77
C VAL A 366 67.64 7.07 -33.39
N LYS A 367 68.59 7.08 -34.33
CA LYS A 367 69.31 5.87 -34.72
C LYS A 367 70.24 5.50 -33.57
N VAL A 368 69.87 4.50 -32.78
CA VAL A 368 70.77 3.89 -31.80
C VAL A 368 71.70 2.95 -32.58
N GLN A 369 72.94 3.38 -32.76
CA GLN A 369 74.01 2.56 -33.31
C GLN A 369 74.56 1.72 -32.15
N THR A 370 74.14 0.45 -32.06
CA THR A 370 74.61 -0.43 -31.00
C THR A 370 75.91 -1.08 -31.44
N THR A 371 77.05 -0.56 -30.98
CA THR A 371 78.34 -1.23 -31.10
C THR A 371 78.45 -2.32 -30.04
N VAL A 372 78.30 -3.58 -30.44
CA VAL A 372 78.54 -4.73 -29.56
C VAL A 372 80.02 -5.10 -29.64
N SER A 373 80.80 -4.75 -28.62
CA SER A 373 82.18 -5.21 -28.49
C SER A 373 82.20 -6.60 -27.86
N LEU A 374 82.46 -7.64 -28.65
CA LEU A 374 82.69 -8.99 -28.13
C LEU A 374 84.14 -9.12 -27.66
N ARG A 375 84.37 -9.14 -26.34
CA ARG A 375 85.68 -9.50 -25.77
C ARG A 375 85.65 -10.97 -25.39
N LYS A 376 86.49 -11.78 -26.05
CA LYS A 376 86.66 -13.20 -25.78
C LYS A 376 87.30 -13.38 -24.39
N LEU A 377 86.54 -13.89 -23.43
CA LEU A 377 87.06 -14.40 -22.16
C LEU A 377 87.20 -15.92 -22.30
N HIS A 378 88.41 -16.40 -22.02
CA HIS A 378 88.81 -17.79 -22.13
C HIS A 378 88.31 -18.57 -20.89
N ASP A 379 87.80 -19.78 -21.12
CA ASP A 379 87.36 -20.77 -20.13
C ASP A 379 86.24 -20.38 -19.15
N SER A 380 85.00 -20.44 -19.65
CA SER A 380 83.81 -21.08 -19.03
C SER A 380 82.54 -20.61 -19.77
N ASP A 381 81.71 -21.56 -20.23
CA ASP A 381 80.52 -21.30 -21.06
C ASP A 381 79.39 -20.61 -20.27
N LEU A 382 79.51 -19.29 -20.09
CA LEU A 382 78.42 -18.45 -19.60
C LEU A 382 78.43 -17.11 -20.36
N ILE A 383 77.48 -16.92 -21.28
CA ILE A 383 77.25 -15.64 -21.96
C ILE A 383 76.03 -14.99 -21.31
N VAL A 384 76.28 -13.98 -20.48
CA VAL A 384 75.26 -13.09 -19.91
C VAL A 384 75.22 -11.82 -20.76
N ALA A 385 74.14 -11.63 -21.52
CA ALA A 385 73.87 -10.37 -22.20
C ALA A 385 73.04 -9.47 -21.26
N TYR A 386 73.63 -8.35 -20.82
CA TYR A 386 72.98 -7.36 -19.96
C TYR A 386 72.37 -6.26 -20.84
N ASN A 387 71.07 -6.00 -20.70
CA ASN A 387 70.39 -4.90 -21.41
C ASN A 387 69.99 -3.80 -20.42
N VAL A 388 70.69 -2.66 -20.48
CA VAL A 388 70.55 -1.51 -19.57
C VAL A 388 69.45 -0.58 -20.07
N ILE A 389 68.19 -1.02 -20.02
CA ILE A 389 67.06 -0.10 -20.28
C ILE A 389 65.95 -0.22 -19.23
N ASN A 390 65.81 -1.35 -18.54
CA ASN A 390 64.90 -1.48 -17.41
C ASN A 390 65.67 -1.94 -16.17
N ASN A 391 65.74 -1.06 -15.18
CA ASN A 391 66.49 -1.21 -13.92
C ASN A 391 65.89 -2.34 -13.04
N SER A 392 65.98 -3.59 -13.50
CA SER A 392 65.47 -4.78 -12.82
C SER A 392 66.40 -5.97 -13.08
N LEU A 393 67.17 -6.31 -12.05
CA LEU A 393 67.94 -7.55 -11.95
C LEU A 393 66.97 -8.75 -11.90
N PHE A 394 67.12 -9.71 -12.81
CA PHE A 394 66.50 -11.02 -12.69
C PHE A 394 67.58 -12.04 -12.32
N LEU A 395 67.56 -12.48 -11.06
CA LEU A 395 68.28 -13.68 -10.61
C LEU A 395 67.35 -14.88 -10.83
N SER A 396 67.75 -15.76 -11.73
CA SER A 396 67.18 -17.10 -11.89
C SER A 396 67.99 -18.07 -11.03
N ASN A 397 67.42 -18.54 -9.94
CA ASN A 397 67.89 -19.76 -9.27
C ASN A 397 66.97 -20.89 -9.72
N ASP A 398 67.56 -21.87 -10.41
CA ASP A 398 66.97 -23.21 -10.55
C ASP A 398 67.75 -24.22 -9.69
N TYR A 399 67.02 -25.26 -9.29
CA TYR A 399 67.39 -26.55 -8.67
C TYR A 399 67.10 -26.72 -7.16
N SER A 400 65.89 -27.18 -6.84
CA SER A 400 65.58 -28.59 -6.49
C SER A 400 64.08 -28.83 -6.41
#